data_AF-A0A6N8HS93-F1
#
_entry.id   AF-A0A6N8HS93-F1
#
_cell.length_a   1.000
_cell.length_b   1.000
_cell.length_c   1.000
_cell.angle_alpha   90.00
_cell.angle_beta   90.00
_cell.angle_gamma   90.00
#
_symmetry.space_group_name_H-M   'P 1'
#
loop_
_entity.id
_entity.type
_entity.pdbx_description
1 polymer ?
#
loop_
_entity_poly.entity_id
_entity_poly.type
_entity_poly.pdbx_seq_one_letter_code
_entity_poly.pdbx_strand_id
1 'polypeptide(L)' 'MDKHSLNDFLFDSFYNGAPRRELRLSEEEIHYIRKRFPKIKCTPIQDAIHSDKQWYTISLGERTSFPIKRKKPG' A
#
# COMPACT_ATOMS: atom_id res chain seq x y z
N MET A 1 2.08 -2.33 -14.64
CA MET A 1 2.14 -3.21 -13.45
C MET A 1 0.75 -3.81 -13.24
N ASP A 2 0.63 -5.12 -13.24
CA ASP A 2 -0.67 -5.80 -13.08
C ASP A 2 -1.27 -5.51 -11.70
N LYS A 3 -2.57 -5.18 -11.65
CA LYS A 3 -3.31 -4.89 -10.40
C LYS A 3 -3.25 -6.04 -9.40
N HIS A 4 -3.03 -7.27 -9.88
CA HIS A 4 -2.86 -8.45 -9.04
C HIS A 4 -1.54 -8.39 -8.27
N SER A 5 -0.44 -8.07 -8.96
CA SER A 5 0.90 -7.98 -8.39
C SER A 5 1.03 -6.86 -7.35
N LEU A 6 0.32 -5.74 -7.51
CA LEU A 6 0.29 -4.66 -6.52
C LEU A 6 -0.39 -5.10 -5.21
N ASN A 7 -1.49 -5.84 -5.29
CA ASN A 7 -2.18 -6.32 -4.10
C ASN A 7 -1.30 -7.29 -3.33
N ASP A 8 -0.68 -8.26 -4.00
CA ASP A 8 0.22 -9.22 -3.35
C ASP A 8 1.43 -8.51 -2.72
N PHE A 9 2.00 -7.50 -3.37
CA PHE A 9 3.05 -6.64 -2.81
C PHE A 9 2.60 -5.88 -1.55
N LEU A 10 1.39 -5.32 -1.53
CA LEU A 10 0.85 -4.64 -0.36
C LEU A 10 0.61 -5.65 0.78
N PHE A 11 0.07 -6.83 0.48
CA PHE A 11 -0.13 -7.86 1.50
C PHE A 11 1.19 -8.29 2.14
N ASP A 12 2.23 -8.53 1.35
CA ASP A 12 3.55 -8.89 1.84
C ASP A 12 4.16 -7.77 2.71
N SER A 13 4.07 -6.52 2.22
CA SER A 13 4.59 -5.34 2.92
C SER A 13 3.98 -5.17 4.32
N PHE A 14 2.70 -5.48 4.47
CA PHE A 14 1.94 -5.32 5.72
C PHE A 14 1.73 -6.62 6.50
N TYR A 15 2.30 -7.75 6.04
CA TYR A 15 2.09 -9.07 6.66
C TYR A 15 2.54 -9.12 8.13
N ASN A 16 3.58 -8.38 8.49
CA ASN A 16 4.12 -8.34 9.85
C ASN A 16 3.28 -7.50 10.84
N GLY A 17 2.08 -7.04 10.45
CA GLY A 17 1.20 -6.28 11.33
C GLY A 17 1.66 -4.84 11.61
N ALA A 18 2.71 -4.36 10.94
CA ALA A 18 3.15 -2.98 11.05
C ALA A 18 2.07 -2.04 10.49
N PRO A 19 1.53 -1.10 11.27
CA PRO A 19 0.43 -0.23 10.83
C PRO A 19 0.90 0.84 9.83
N ARG A 20 2.22 1.04 9.69
CA ARG A 20 2.82 2.06 8.82
C ARG A 20 3.99 1.45 8.05
N ARG A 21 4.06 1.72 6.75
CA ARG A 21 5.17 1.35 5.86
C ARG A 21 5.50 2.47 4.89
N GLU A 22 6.75 2.54 4.49
CA GLU A 22 7.22 3.42 3.43
C GLU A 22 7.37 2.58 2.17
N LEU A 23 6.63 2.91 1.11
CA LEU A 23 6.58 2.16 -0.13
C LEU A 23 6.88 3.10 -1.31
N ARG A 24 7.62 2.59 -2.30
CA ARG A 24 7.91 3.31 -3.54
C ARG A 24 6.85 2.96 -4.57
N LEU A 25 5.96 3.91 -4.85
CA LEU A 25 4.75 3.70 -5.65
C LEU A 25 4.64 4.79 -6.73
N SER A 26 4.05 4.44 -7.86
CA SER A 26 3.63 5.42 -8.86
C SER A 26 2.34 6.12 -8.45
N GLU A 27 2.03 7.22 -9.12
CA GLU A 27 0.78 7.95 -8.89
C GLU A 27 -0.46 7.07 -9.17
N GLU A 28 -0.41 6.24 -10.22
CA GLU A 28 -1.47 5.28 -10.53
C GLU A 28 -1.66 4.24 -9.41
N GLU A 29 -0.56 3.73 -8.84
CA GLU A 29 -0.60 2.77 -7.73
C GLU A 29 -1.24 3.40 -6.48
N ILE A 30 -0.90 4.65 -6.17
CA ILE A 30 -1.51 5.41 -5.06
C ILE A 30 -2.97 5.72 -5.30
N HIS A 31 -3.32 6.12 -6.52
CA HIS A 31 -4.70 6.37 -6.89
C HIS A 31 -5.55 5.09 -6.71
N TYR A 32 -5.01 3.95 -7.13
CA TYR A 32 -5.63 2.65 -6.88
C TYR A 32 -5.79 2.35 -5.39
N ILE A 33 -4.73 2.52 -4.58
CA ILE A 33 -4.77 2.27 -3.13
C ILE A 33 -5.81 3.15 -2.45
N ARG A 34 -5.84 4.45 -2.74
CA ARG A 34 -6.82 5.39 -2.18
C ARG A 34 -8.24 5.04 -2.56
N LYS A 35 -8.46 4.64 -3.82
CA LYS A 35 -9.78 4.21 -4.32
C LYS A 35 -10.24 2.90 -3.69
N ARG A 36 -9.34 1.93 -3.52
CA ARG A 36 -9.65 0.59 -3.01
C ARG A 36 -9.77 0.56 -1.49
N PHE A 37 -8.96 1.37 -0.81
CA PHE A 37 -8.84 1.41 0.64
C PHE A 37 -8.94 2.87 1.12
N PRO A 38 -10.15 3.47 1.10
CA PRO A 38 -10.36 4.89 1.42
C PRO A 38 -10.00 5.27 2.87
N LYS A 39 -9.80 4.28 3.75
CA LYS A 39 -9.40 4.45 5.15
C LYS A 39 -7.86 4.42 5.35
N ILE A 40 -7.09 4.16 4.30
CA ILE A 40 -5.63 4.20 4.35
C ILE A 40 -5.16 5.64 4.11
N LYS A 41 -4.22 6.11 4.93
CA LYS A 41 -3.55 7.40 4.69
C LYS A 41 -2.30 7.16 3.86
N CYS A 42 -2.19 7.85 2.73
CA CYS A 42 -1.01 7.84 1.87
C CYS A 42 -0.41 9.25 1.82
N THR A 43 0.78 9.42 2.40
CA THR A 43 1.49 10.71 2.48
C THR A 43 2.81 10.62 1.72
N PRO A 44 3.08 11.49 0.72
CA PRO A 44 4.36 11.51 0.04
C PRO A 44 5.48 11.94 1.00
N ILE A 45 6.67 11.37 0.85
CA ILE A 45 7.83 11.62 1.73
C ILE A 45 8.76 12.67 1.11
N GLN A 46 8.72 12.86 -0.21
CA GLN A 46 9.53 13.86 -0.92
C GLN A 46 8.75 14.43 -2.11
N ASP A 47 8.93 15.73 -2.38
CA ASP A 47 8.49 16.41 -3.61
C ASP A 47 9.38 16.03 -4.79
N ALA A 48 9.36 14.77 -5.19
CA ALA A 48 10.06 14.34 -6.39
C ALA A 48 9.23 14.74 -7.62
N ILE A 49 9.55 15.88 -8.22
CA ILE A 49 8.84 16.47 -9.38
C ILE A 49 9.04 15.65 -10.68
N HIS A 50 9.99 14.69 -10.72
CA HIS A 50 10.40 14.04 -11.97
C HIS A 50 10.73 12.53 -11.85
N SER A 51 9.94 11.73 -11.13
CA SER A 51 10.13 10.27 -11.14
C SER A 51 8.81 9.52 -11.29
N ASP A 52 8.82 8.45 -12.10
CA ASP A 52 7.67 7.57 -12.32
C ASP A 52 7.19 6.89 -11.03
N LYS A 53 8.06 6.81 -10.01
CA LYS A 53 7.73 6.33 -8.67
C LYS A 53 8.36 7.18 -7.58
N GLN A 54 7.56 7.58 -6.61
CA GLN A 54 7.99 8.34 -5.43
C GLN A 54 7.72 7.57 -4.13
N TRP A 55 8.37 7.99 -3.05
CA TRP A 55 8.19 7.37 -1.74
C TRP A 55 6.93 7.88 -1.04
N TYR A 56 6.11 6.96 -0.56
CA TYR A 56 4.92 7.25 0.22
C TYR A 56 4.95 6.52 1.56
N THR A 57 4.63 7.24 2.62
CA THR A 57 4.17 6.65 3.87
C THR A 57 2.74 6.18 3.68
N ILE A 58 2.52 4.88 3.84
CA ILE A 58 1.21 4.23 3.82
C ILE A 58 0.89 3.82 5.25
N SER A 59 -0.21 4.35 5.81
CA SER A 59 -0.67 4.05 7.16
C SER A 59 -2.06 3.42 7.14
N LEU A 60 -2.15 2.20 7.69
CA LEU A 60 -3.39 1.52 8.01
C LEU A 60 -4.03 2.21 9.22
N GLY A 61 -5.25 2.71 9.06
CA GLY A 61 -6.05 3.19 10.20
C GLY A 61 -6.35 2.03 11.17
N GLU A 62 -6.72 2.37 12.41
CA GLU A 62 -6.95 1.43 13.53
C GLU A 62 -8.03 0.35 13.26
N ARG A 63 -8.76 0.46 12.15
CA ARG A 63 -9.80 -0.49 11.69
C ARG A 63 -9.56 -1.06 10.30
N THR A 64 -8.44 -0.75 9.67
CA THR A 64 -8.11 -1.19 8.32
C THR A 64 -7.11 -2.33 8.37
N SER A 65 -7.60 -3.55 8.50
CA SER A 65 -6.83 -4.72 8.08
C SER A 65 -6.87 -4.77 6.55
N PHE A 66 -5.71 -4.80 5.88
CA PHE A 66 -5.68 -5.44 4.55
C PHE A 66 -6.32 -6.82 4.74
N PRO A 67 -7.28 -7.26 3.90
CA PRO A 67 -7.97 -8.53 4.09
C PRO A 67 -6.94 -9.65 3.99
N ILE A 68 -6.40 -10.07 5.14
CA ILE A 68 -5.32 -11.04 5.24
C ILE A 68 -5.85 -12.27 4.50
N LYS A 69 -5.26 -12.62 3.36
CA LYS A 69 -5.45 -13.96 2.81
C LYS A 69 -4.88 -14.90 3.85
N ARG A 70 -5.73 -15.37 4.77
CA ARG A 70 -5.42 -16.52 5.61
C ARG A 70 -5.14 -17.66 4.63
N LYS A 71 -3.87 -17.97 4.39
CA LYS A 71 -3.52 -19.29 3.86
C LYS A 71 -4.14 -20.27 4.85
N LYS A 72 -5.17 -21.01 4.40
CA LYS A 72 -5.68 -22.14 5.17
C LYS A 72 -4.46 -23.06 5.40
N PRO A 73 -4.14 -23.45 6.64
CA PRO A 73 -3.22 -24.56 6.83
C PRO A 73 -3.87 -25.78 6.15
N GLY A 74 -3.14 -26.37 5.21
CA GLY A 74 -3.48 -27.66 4.63
C GLY A 74 -3.13 -28.79 5.58
#